data_AF-A0A7X4J7X7-F1
#
_entry.id   AF-A0A7X4J7X7-F1
#
_cell.length_a   1.000
_cell.length_b   1.000
_cell.length_c   1.000
_cell.angle_alpha   90.00
_cell.angle_beta   90.00
_cell.angle_gamma   90.00
#
_symmetry.space_group_name_H-M   'P 1'
#
loop_
_entity.id
_entity.type
_entity.pdbx_description
1 polymer ?
#
loop_
_entity_poly.entity_id
_entity_poly.type
_entity_poly.pdbx_seq_one_letter_code
_entity_poly.pdbx_strand_id
1 'polypeptide(L)'
;METTKQRFDLTEGRAVPGLRERAEGLKPFGWKGRRAEWIALACCHGGVFTRVQWTSFLGSHHEKVGRAVRKLVAQGVAVEEKPPGIKGIGRICRIHGRPIYKALGLGDRRRRRITSPEVTMRRLLGLDYALEHPRLPWLPTEADRVAAFEALGIERELLPQRVYRGALGGLRRFFPLGLPIALDTERAVFVYAEPGYETATAIRSWGAKHGDLWKGLWDLGLKIEVVAVVRRWKEYGRTSRVLANWSRYPRPSEIDEETRHDLARIEQAILAGDVRTLEEYGGLNAALKHAIALENRARRRAGRGLTESVKTWSSDRLAGARIWWES
;
A
#
# COMPACT_ATOMS: atom_id res chain seq x y z
N MET A 1 -22.86 -1.57 -28.64
CA MET A 1 -21.59 -1.26 -27.95
C MET A 1 -21.77 -1.63 -26.48
N GLU A 2 -21.56 -2.91 -26.16
CA GLU A 2 -21.65 -3.40 -24.78
C GLU A 2 -20.39 -3.00 -24.01
N THR A 3 -20.56 -2.12 -23.03
CA THR A 3 -19.55 -1.83 -22.02
C THR A 3 -19.58 -2.96 -20.99
N THR A 4 -18.65 -3.90 -21.13
CA THR A 4 -18.35 -4.94 -20.14
C THR A 4 -17.93 -4.28 -18.82
N LYS A 5 -18.90 -4.00 -17.94
CA LYS A 5 -18.66 -3.82 -16.51
C LYS A 5 -18.26 -5.20 -15.96
N GLN A 6 -16.96 -5.48 -15.95
CA GLN A 6 -16.42 -6.60 -15.18
C GLN A 6 -16.78 -6.35 -13.72
N ARG A 7 -17.82 -7.03 -13.23
CA ARG A 7 -18.25 -7.00 -11.84
C ARG A 7 -17.08 -7.54 -11.02
N PHE A 8 -16.39 -6.66 -10.30
CA PHE A 8 -15.32 -7.04 -9.38
C PHE A 8 -15.97 -7.83 -8.25
N ASP A 9 -15.91 -9.16 -8.35
CA ASP A 9 -16.41 -10.03 -7.30
C ASP A 9 -15.40 -10.06 -6.15
N LEU A 10 -15.68 -9.27 -5.11
CA LEU A 10 -14.89 -9.18 -3.89
C LEU A 10 -15.14 -10.36 -2.92
N THR A 11 -16.03 -11.30 -3.27
CA THR A 11 -16.47 -12.35 -2.33
C THR A 11 -15.57 -13.58 -2.28
N GLU A 12 -14.69 -13.80 -3.25
CA GLU A 12 -13.72 -14.90 -3.19
C GLU A 12 -12.41 -14.48 -2.50
N GLY A 13 -12.23 -14.88 -1.23
CA GLY A 13 -11.03 -14.66 -0.40
C GLY A 13 -9.74 -15.33 -0.88
N ARG A 14 -9.28 -14.98 -2.09
CA ARG A 14 -8.02 -15.45 -2.70
C ARG A 14 -6.92 -14.38 -2.57
N ALA A 15 -5.68 -14.82 -2.36
CA ALA A 15 -4.49 -13.96 -2.22
C ALA A 15 -4.44 -12.86 -3.27
N VAL A 16 -4.65 -13.16 -4.54
CA VAL A 16 -4.75 -12.16 -5.60
C VAL A 16 -5.96 -12.56 -6.43
N PRO A 17 -6.95 -11.68 -6.66
CA PRO A 17 -8.03 -11.95 -7.58
C PRO A 17 -7.46 -12.37 -8.93
N GLY A 18 -7.87 -13.54 -9.40
CA GLY A 18 -7.38 -14.09 -10.66
C GLY A 18 -5.98 -14.70 -10.61
N LEU A 19 -5.37 -15.01 -9.45
CA LEU A 19 -3.97 -15.48 -9.40
C LEU A 19 -3.73 -16.74 -10.24
N ARG A 20 -4.62 -17.73 -10.12
CA ARG A 20 -4.52 -18.99 -10.86
C ARG A 20 -4.72 -18.75 -12.34
N GLU A 21 -5.72 -17.96 -12.68
CA GLU A 21 -6.08 -17.54 -14.02
C GLU A 21 -4.90 -16.80 -14.70
N ARG A 22 -4.20 -15.93 -13.96
CA ARG A 22 -2.95 -15.29 -14.42
C ARG A 22 -1.85 -16.33 -14.59
N ALA A 23 -1.67 -17.24 -13.62
CA ALA A 23 -0.63 -18.28 -13.66
C ALA A 23 -0.79 -19.25 -14.84
N GLU A 24 -2.03 -19.50 -15.29
CA GLU A 24 -2.31 -20.29 -16.50
C GLU A 24 -1.66 -19.71 -17.75
N GLY A 25 -1.56 -18.38 -17.84
CA GLY A 25 -0.83 -17.67 -18.90
C GLY A 25 0.66 -18.03 -18.98
N LEU A 26 1.24 -18.63 -17.93
CA LEU A 26 2.65 -19.05 -17.92
C LEU A 26 2.89 -20.45 -18.50
N LYS A 27 1.85 -21.20 -18.86
CA LYS A 27 1.97 -22.54 -19.47
C LYS A 27 2.88 -22.56 -20.72
N PRO A 28 2.80 -21.60 -21.66
CA PRO A 28 3.69 -21.55 -22.83
C PRO A 28 5.19 -21.41 -22.49
N PHE A 29 5.51 -20.93 -21.29
CA PHE A 29 6.89 -20.80 -20.80
C PHE A 29 7.38 -22.05 -20.05
N GLY A 30 6.55 -23.10 -20.01
CA GLY A 30 6.83 -24.35 -19.32
C GLY A 30 6.71 -24.27 -17.79
N TRP A 31 5.93 -23.31 -17.29
CA TRP A 31 5.58 -23.19 -15.87
C TRP A 31 4.13 -23.64 -15.65
N LYS A 32 3.90 -24.48 -14.63
CA LYS A 32 2.58 -25.06 -14.34
C LYS A 32 2.35 -25.14 -12.82
N GLY A 33 1.07 -25.22 -12.44
CA GLY A 33 0.62 -25.43 -11.05
C GLY A 33 1.21 -24.40 -10.08
N ARG A 34 1.53 -24.85 -8.86
CA ARG A 34 2.08 -24.01 -7.78
C ARG A 34 3.32 -23.20 -8.19
N ARG A 35 4.16 -23.69 -9.11
CA ARG A 35 5.34 -22.94 -9.59
C ARG A 35 4.93 -21.74 -10.44
N ALA A 36 3.90 -21.89 -11.27
CA ALA A 36 3.35 -20.79 -12.04
C ALA A 36 2.65 -19.78 -11.12
N GLU A 37 1.89 -20.25 -10.12
CA GLU A 37 1.26 -19.39 -9.10
C GLU A 37 2.30 -18.53 -8.38
N TRP A 38 3.43 -19.12 -7.99
CA TRP A 38 4.53 -18.38 -7.37
C TRP A 38 5.06 -17.25 -8.28
N ILE A 39 5.35 -17.57 -9.54
CA ILE A 39 5.89 -16.58 -10.49
C ILE A 39 4.88 -15.45 -10.69
N ALA A 40 3.59 -15.80 -10.83
CA ALA A 40 2.51 -14.84 -10.94
C ALA A 40 2.44 -13.92 -9.70
N LEU A 41 2.48 -14.50 -8.50
CA LEU A 41 2.46 -13.76 -7.24
C LEU A 41 3.67 -12.83 -7.11
N ALA A 42 4.88 -13.34 -7.35
CA ALA A 42 6.09 -12.53 -7.32
C ALA A 42 6.01 -11.35 -8.30
N CYS A 43 5.58 -11.58 -9.54
CA CYS A 43 5.42 -10.52 -10.55
C CYS A 43 4.34 -9.49 -10.16
N CYS A 44 3.25 -9.93 -9.53
CA CYS A 44 2.21 -9.07 -8.97
C CYS A 44 2.77 -8.11 -7.91
N HIS A 45 3.64 -8.60 -7.03
CA HIS A 45 4.21 -7.84 -5.91
C HIS A 45 5.56 -7.18 -6.20
N GLY A 46 6.02 -7.14 -7.46
CA GLY A 46 7.20 -6.35 -7.86
C GLY A 46 8.27 -7.09 -8.65
N GLY A 47 8.11 -8.41 -8.82
CA GLY A 47 8.97 -9.25 -9.65
C GLY A 47 10.35 -9.53 -9.06
N VAL A 48 10.53 -9.33 -7.76
CA VAL A 48 11.78 -9.59 -7.05
C VAL A 48 11.48 -10.43 -5.83
N PHE A 49 12.25 -11.48 -5.61
CA PHE A 49 12.08 -12.40 -4.49
C PHE A 49 13.40 -13.05 -4.06
N THR A 50 13.45 -13.62 -2.86
CA THR A 50 14.55 -14.49 -2.42
C THR A 50 14.18 -15.96 -2.59
N ARG A 51 15.18 -16.86 -2.64
CA ARG A 51 14.94 -18.31 -2.64
C ARG A 51 14.17 -18.76 -1.40
N VAL A 52 14.43 -18.16 -0.23
CA VAL A 52 13.74 -18.47 1.03
C VAL A 52 12.24 -18.23 0.91
N GLN A 53 11.83 -17.11 0.29
CA GLN A 53 10.41 -16.82 0.07
C GLN A 53 9.76 -17.86 -0.86
N TRP A 54 10.46 -18.29 -1.92
CA TRP A 54 9.96 -19.34 -2.81
C TRP A 54 9.88 -20.71 -2.11
N THR A 55 10.92 -21.09 -1.36
CA THR A 55 10.94 -22.30 -0.53
C THR A 55 9.75 -22.33 0.43
N SER A 56 9.53 -21.23 1.15
CA SER A 56 8.41 -21.07 2.09
C SER A 56 7.05 -21.23 1.41
N PHE A 57 6.86 -20.65 0.22
CA PHE A 57 5.60 -20.78 -0.52
C PHE A 57 5.32 -22.20 -1.04
N LEU A 58 6.35 -22.92 -1.50
CA LEU A 58 6.19 -24.25 -2.07
C LEU A 58 6.34 -25.39 -1.07
N GLY A 59 6.75 -25.12 0.17
CA GLY A 59 7.16 -26.17 1.11
C GLY A 59 8.24 -27.10 0.54
N SER A 60 9.10 -26.57 -0.34
CA SER A 60 10.02 -27.36 -1.16
C SER A 60 11.46 -27.18 -0.72
N HIS A 61 12.27 -28.25 -0.81
CA HIS A 61 13.70 -28.21 -0.52
C HIS A 61 14.44 -27.14 -1.36
N HIS A 62 15.41 -26.47 -0.75
CA HIS A 62 16.11 -25.30 -1.31
C HIS A 62 16.79 -25.57 -2.66
N GLU A 63 17.27 -26.79 -2.91
CA GLU A 63 17.85 -27.18 -4.20
C GLU A 63 16.84 -27.20 -5.35
N LYS A 64 15.60 -27.65 -5.09
CA LYS A 64 14.52 -27.67 -6.10
C LYS A 64 14.21 -26.24 -6.54
N VAL A 65 14.16 -25.31 -5.59
CA VAL A 65 14.02 -23.87 -5.85
C VAL A 65 15.23 -23.34 -6.61
N GLY A 66 16.45 -23.72 -6.22
CA GLY A 66 17.67 -23.34 -6.94
C GLY A 66 17.67 -23.76 -8.41
N ARG A 67 17.19 -24.98 -8.72
CA ARG A 67 17.00 -25.44 -10.11
C ARG A 67 15.95 -24.62 -10.86
N ALA A 68 14.84 -24.27 -10.20
CA ALA A 68 13.80 -23.44 -10.81
C ALA A 68 14.30 -22.01 -11.11
N VAL A 69 15.07 -21.40 -10.20
CA VAL A 69 15.71 -20.09 -10.44
C VAL A 69 16.69 -20.16 -11.61
N ARG A 70 17.55 -21.19 -11.67
CA ARG A 70 18.45 -21.38 -12.81
C ARG A 70 17.70 -21.53 -14.14
N LYS A 71 16.55 -22.21 -14.14
CA LYS A 71 15.68 -22.31 -15.33
C LYS A 71 15.15 -20.94 -15.76
N LEU A 72 14.69 -20.09 -14.84
CA LEU A 72 14.25 -18.73 -15.17
C LEU A 72 15.39 -17.89 -15.78
N VAL A 73 16.61 -18.04 -15.25
CA VAL A 73 17.80 -17.34 -15.75
C VAL A 73 18.20 -17.87 -17.13
N ALA A 74 18.25 -19.19 -17.31
CA ALA A 74 18.57 -19.82 -18.59
C ALA A 74 17.55 -19.47 -19.70
N GLN A 75 16.29 -19.24 -19.33
CA GLN A 75 15.26 -18.73 -20.25
C GLN A 75 15.40 -17.23 -20.58
N GLY A 76 16.37 -16.52 -19.99
CA GLY A 76 16.59 -15.09 -20.21
C GLY A 76 15.48 -14.19 -19.66
N VAL A 77 14.61 -14.71 -18.78
CA VAL A 77 13.47 -13.96 -18.21
C VAL A 77 13.72 -13.45 -16.79
N ALA A 78 14.82 -13.88 -16.16
CA ALA A 78 15.23 -13.41 -14.85
C ALA A 78 16.74 -13.32 -14.73
N VAL A 79 17.19 -12.58 -13.71
CA VAL A 79 18.58 -12.55 -13.26
C VAL A 79 18.62 -12.89 -11.77
N GLU A 80 19.66 -13.60 -11.35
CA GLU A 80 19.96 -13.83 -9.94
C GLU A 80 21.20 -13.03 -9.56
N GLU A 81 21.05 -12.11 -8.61
CA GLU A 81 22.09 -11.13 -8.26
C GLU A 81 22.17 -10.92 -6.75
N LYS A 82 23.34 -10.49 -6.25
CA LYS A 82 23.41 -9.90 -4.91
C LYS A 82 22.90 -8.48 -5.01
N PRO A 83 21.87 -8.08 -4.24
CA PRO A 83 21.33 -6.73 -4.35
C PRO A 83 22.36 -5.70 -3.85
N PRO A 84 22.79 -4.74 -4.68
CA PRO A 84 23.73 -3.70 -4.24
C PRO A 84 23.09 -2.86 -3.14
N GLY A 85 23.90 -2.44 -2.15
CA GLY A 85 23.44 -1.58 -1.04
C GLY A 85 22.54 -2.25 0.00
N ILE A 86 22.16 -3.53 -0.17
CA ILE A 86 21.31 -4.25 0.79
C ILE A 86 22.12 -5.30 1.55
N LYS A 87 22.62 -4.94 2.74
CA LYS A 87 23.36 -5.87 3.62
C LYS A 87 22.42 -6.87 4.29
N GLY A 88 22.87 -8.12 4.45
CA GLY A 88 22.18 -9.17 5.20
C GLY A 88 21.05 -9.89 4.43
N ILE A 89 20.82 -9.53 3.16
CA ILE A 89 19.97 -10.29 2.26
C ILE A 89 20.87 -11.10 1.32
N GLY A 90 20.52 -12.39 1.14
CA GLY A 90 21.20 -13.27 0.20
C GLY A 90 20.99 -12.86 -1.26
N ARG A 91 21.21 -13.80 -2.19
CA ARG A 91 20.87 -13.58 -3.60
C ARG A 91 19.38 -13.35 -3.77
N ILE A 92 19.03 -12.39 -4.61
CA ILE A 92 17.67 -12.13 -5.07
C ILE A 92 17.52 -12.63 -6.50
N CYS A 93 16.33 -13.09 -6.85
CA CYS A 93 15.94 -13.33 -8.22
C CYS A 93 15.00 -12.22 -8.65
N ARG A 94 15.34 -11.56 -9.77
CA ARG A 94 14.54 -10.49 -10.38
C ARG A 94 14.05 -10.94 -11.75
N ILE A 95 12.73 -11.07 -11.88
CA ILE A 95 12.07 -11.37 -13.15
C ILE A 95 11.95 -10.08 -13.95
N HIS A 96 12.59 -10.06 -15.12
CA HIS A 96 12.60 -8.91 -16.03
C HIS A 96 12.03 -9.19 -17.43
N GLY A 97 11.81 -10.46 -17.77
CA GLY A 97 11.30 -10.87 -19.09
C GLY A 97 9.93 -10.29 -19.38
N ARG A 98 9.84 -9.39 -20.38
CA ARG A 98 8.56 -8.81 -20.84
C ARG A 98 7.50 -9.86 -21.18
N PRO A 99 7.84 -11.00 -21.83
CA PRO A 99 6.85 -12.03 -22.15
C PRO A 99 6.12 -12.59 -20.92
N ILE A 100 6.82 -12.78 -19.79
CA ILE A 100 6.22 -13.24 -18.53
C ILE A 100 5.18 -12.22 -18.03
N TYR A 101 5.53 -10.94 -17.96
CA TYR A 101 4.59 -9.91 -17.52
C TYR A 101 3.40 -9.75 -18.47
N LYS A 102 3.63 -9.86 -19.79
CA LYS A 102 2.55 -9.80 -20.79
C LYS A 102 1.57 -10.95 -20.59
N ALA A 103 2.07 -12.17 -20.41
CA ALA A 103 1.28 -13.36 -20.18
C ALA A 103 0.44 -13.31 -18.89
N LEU A 104 0.94 -12.62 -17.87
CA LEU A 104 0.22 -12.40 -16.61
C LEU A 104 -0.81 -11.25 -16.65
N GLY A 105 -0.99 -10.60 -17.81
CA GLY A 105 -1.82 -9.40 -17.93
C GLY A 105 -1.25 -8.20 -17.16
N LEU A 106 0.07 -8.18 -16.92
CA LEU A 106 0.70 -7.15 -16.11
C LEU A 106 1.26 -5.98 -16.95
N GLY A 107 1.25 -6.04 -18.28
CA GLY A 107 1.56 -4.89 -19.17
C GLY A 107 2.95 -4.26 -18.97
N ASP A 108 3.25 -3.16 -19.69
CA ASP A 108 4.59 -2.56 -19.79
C ASP A 108 5.08 -1.87 -18.49
N ARG A 109 5.26 -2.65 -17.42
CA ARG A 109 5.61 -2.13 -16.10
C ARG A 109 7.10 -1.86 -15.98
N ARG A 110 7.42 -0.72 -15.35
CA ARG A 110 8.74 -0.44 -14.76
C ARG A 110 9.17 -1.46 -13.71
N ARG A 111 8.27 -2.35 -13.25
CA ARG A 111 8.55 -3.43 -12.29
C ARG A 111 9.67 -4.37 -12.77
N ARG A 112 9.88 -4.51 -14.09
CA ARG A 112 10.99 -5.29 -14.67
C ARG A 112 12.38 -4.61 -14.64
N ARG A 113 12.43 -3.28 -14.50
CA ARG A 113 13.69 -2.52 -14.63
C ARG A 113 14.54 -2.68 -13.37
N ILE A 114 15.84 -2.48 -13.52
CA ILE A 114 16.76 -2.29 -12.40
C ILE A 114 16.25 -1.10 -11.57
N THR A 115 16.26 -1.24 -10.26
CA THR A 115 15.77 -0.21 -9.35
C THR A 115 16.74 0.01 -8.20
N SER A 116 16.54 1.13 -7.50
CA SER A 116 17.34 1.45 -6.32
C SER A 116 17.16 0.38 -5.22
N PRO A 117 18.12 0.28 -4.29
CA PRO A 117 18.07 -0.65 -3.15
C PRO A 117 16.77 -0.54 -2.35
N GLU A 118 16.26 0.68 -2.16
CA GLU A 118 15.04 0.93 -1.39
C GLU A 118 13.80 0.38 -2.11
N VAL A 119 13.71 0.55 -3.42
CA VAL A 119 12.59 0.00 -4.20
C VAL A 119 12.65 -1.52 -4.21
N THR A 120 13.85 -2.10 -4.32
CA THR A 120 14.06 -3.55 -4.21
C THR A 120 13.61 -4.07 -2.85
N MET A 121 14.01 -3.40 -1.76
CA MET A 121 13.60 -3.77 -0.40
C MET A 121 12.07 -3.69 -0.22
N ARG A 122 11.43 -2.62 -0.69
CA ARG A 122 9.97 -2.48 -0.63
C ARG A 122 9.23 -3.63 -1.30
N ARG A 123 9.74 -4.10 -2.44
CA ARG A 123 9.16 -5.24 -3.17
C ARG A 123 9.33 -6.55 -2.40
N LEU A 124 10.52 -6.79 -1.86
CA LEU A 124 10.80 -7.98 -1.06
C LEU A 124 9.89 -8.04 0.17
N LEU A 125 9.84 -6.96 0.94
CA LEU A 125 9.00 -6.82 2.14
C LEU A 125 7.50 -6.91 1.82
N GLY A 126 7.06 -6.24 0.76
CA GLY A 126 5.66 -6.28 0.33
C GLY A 126 5.21 -7.66 -0.15
N LEU A 127 6.08 -8.39 -0.88
CA LEU A 127 5.85 -9.79 -1.23
C LEU A 127 5.81 -10.65 0.03
N ASP A 128 6.75 -10.44 0.96
CA ASP A 128 6.84 -11.24 2.19
C ASP A 128 5.57 -11.20 3.03
N TYR A 129 5.00 -9.99 3.17
CA TYR A 129 3.74 -9.79 3.86
C TYR A 129 2.57 -10.47 3.15
N ALA A 130 2.51 -10.35 1.82
CA ALA A 130 1.47 -11.00 1.01
C ALA A 130 1.53 -12.53 1.10
N LEU A 131 2.72 -13.11 1.26
CA LEU A 131 2.91 -14.55 1.44
C LEU A 131 2.36 -15.06 2.76
N GLU A 132 2.51 -14.30 3.85
CA GLU A 132 1.96 -14.63 5.17
C GLU A 132 0.44 -14.42 5.27
N HIS A 133 -0.13 -13.64 4.35
CA HIS A 133 -1.55 -13.32 4.35
C HIS A 133 -2.20 -13.71 3.01
N PRO A 134 -2.22 -15.01 2.66
CA PRO A 134 -2.70 -15.48 1.36
C PRO A 134 -4.23 -15.46 1.22
N ARG A 135 -4.97 -15.08 2.27
CA ARG A 135 -6.44 -14.96 2.24
C ARG A 135 -6.91 -13.53 1.98
N LEU A 136 -6.01 -12.55 2.03
CA LEU A 136 -6.36 -11.17 1.70
C LEU A 136 -6.49 -11.00 0.19
N PRO A 137 -7.53 -10.33 -0.32
CA PRO A 137 -7.70 -10.05 -1.75
C PRO A 137 -6.79 -8.91 -2.21
N TRP A 138 -5.52 -9.24 -2.49
CA TRP A 138 -4.52 -8.26 -2.92
C TRP A 138 -4.88 -7.65 -4.27
N LEU A 139 -4.71 -6.33 -4.41
CA LEU A 139 -4.85 -5.57 -5.65
C LEU A 139 -3.46 -5.31 -6.25
N PRO A 140 -2.98 -6.18 -7.17
CA PRO A 140 -1.57 -6.22 -7.57
C PRO A 140 -1.19 -5.14 -8.58
N THR A 141 -2.16 -4.50 -9.23
CA THR A 141 -1.92 -3.51 -10.28
C THR A 141 -2.48 -2.14 -9.92
N GLU A 142 -1.94 -1.09 -10.54
CA GLU A 142 -2.52 0.25 -10.41
C GLU A 142 -3.95 0.27 -10.95
N ALA A 143 -4.19 -0.38 -12.10
CA ALA A 143 -5.53 -0.49 -12.68
C ALA A 143 -6.50 -1.25 -11.76
N ASP A 144 -6.06 -2.36 -11.16
CA ASP A 144 -6.88 -3.16 -10.23
C ASP A 144 -7.26 -2.32 -9.01
N ARG A 145 -6.34 -1.49 -8.50
CA ARG A 145 -6.61 -0.59 -7.36
C ARG A 145 -7.58 0.51 -7.73
N VAL A 146 -7.32 1.21 -8.83
CA VAL A 146 -8.18 2.29 -9.31
C VAL A 146 -9.58 1.75 -9.56
N ALA A 147 -9.72 0.66 -10.32
CA ALA A 147 -11.00 0.05 -10.62
C ALA A 147 -11.75 -0.41 -9.36
N ALA A 148 -11.05 -1.02 -8.39
CA ALA A 148 -11.68 -1.48 -7.16
C ALA A 148 -12.18 -0.32 -6.28
N PHE A 149 -11.44 0.78 -6.17
CA PHE A 149 -11.90 1.96 -5.43
C PHE A 149 -12.99 2.73 -6.17
N GLU A 150 -12.92 2.85 -7.49
CA GLU A 150 -14.00 3.45 -8.30
C GLU A 150 -15.31 2.64 -8.20
N ALA A 151 -15.22 1.31 -8.11
CA ALA A 151 -16.38 0.46 -7.92
C ALA A 151 -17.08 0.69 -6.56
N LEU A 152 -16.37 1.23 -5.57
CA LEU A 152 -16.94 1.69 -4.29
C LEU A 152 -17.47 3.13 -4.34
N GLY A 153 -17.40 3.80 -5.50
CA GLY A 153 -17.80 5.20 -5.66
C GLY A 153 -16.76 6.21 -5.20
N ILE A 154 -15.51 5.79 -4.93
CA ILE A 154 -14.43 6.71 -4.57
C ILE A 154 -13.94 7.46 -5.81
N GLU A 155 -13.97 8.79 -5.74
CA GLU A 155 -13.45 9.65 -6.81
C GLU A 155 -11.93 9.51 -6.99
N ARG A 156 -11.46 9.61 -8.24
CA ARG A 156 -10.04 9.46 -8.57
C ARG A 156 -9.15 10.49 -7.88
N GLU A 157 -9.70 11.66 -7.61
CA GLU A 157 -9.03 12.79 -6.99
C GLU A 157 -8.58 12.47 -5.56
N LEU A 158 -9.33 11.60 -4.86
CA LEU A 158 -9.03 11.13 -3.50
C LEU A 158 -7.94 10.04 -3.50
N LEU A 159 -7.67 9.42 -4.65
CA LEU A 159 -6.65 8.38 -4.75
C LEU A 159 -5.24 8.98 -4.64
N PRO A 160 -4.32 8.33 -3.90
CA PRO A 160 -2.92 8.77 -3.82
C PRO A 160 -2.30 8.89 -5.21
N GLN A 161 -1.91 10.11 -5.59
CA GLN A 161 -1.45 10.37 -6.96
C GLN A 161 -0.13 11.15 -7.02
N ARG A 162 0.58 10.99 -8.14
CA ARG A 162 1.75 11.79 -8.49
C ARG A 162 1.70 12.15 -9.97
N VAL A 163 1.82 13.44 -10.26
CA VAL A 163 1.93 13.96 -11.63
C VAL A 163 3.40 14.08 -12.00
N TYR A 164 3.79 13.43 -13.09
CA TYR A 164 5.12 13.57 -13.69
C TYR A 164 5.02 14.54 -14.85
N ARG A 165 5.57 15.74 -14.68
CA ARG A 165 5.66 16.71 -15.77
C ARG A 165 6.71 16.21 -16.78
N GLY A 166 6.30 16.04 -18.03
CA GLY A 166 7.17 15.68 -19.15
C GLY A 166 6.87 16.58 -20.35
N ALA A 167 7.74 16.52 -21.37
CA ALA A 167 7.68 17.39 -22.55
C ALA A 167 6.38 17.25 -23.38
N LEU A 168 5.67 16.12 -23.27
CA LEU A 168 4.44 15.81 -24.01
C LEU A 168 3.17 15.87 -23.13
N GLY A 169 3.23 16.56 -21.99
CA GLY A 169 2.15 16.64 -21.01
C GLY A 169 2.42 15.81 -19.74
N GLY A 170 1.66 16.12 -18.68
CA GLY A 170 1.84 15.50 -17.37
C GLY A 170 1.24 14.09 -17.30
N LEU A 171 2.06 13.06 -17.04
CA LEU A 171 1.56 11.71 -16.77
C LEU A 171 1.14 11.60 -15.30
N ARG A 172 -0.17 11.44 -15.04
CA ARG A 172 -0.71 11.14 -13.70
C ARG A 172 -0.56 9.65 -13.41
N ARG A 173 -0.08 9.30 -12.22
CA ARG A 173 -0.01 7.91 -11.73
C ARG A 173 -0.65 7.80 -10.37
N PHE A 174 -1.44 6.75 -10.18
CA PHE A 174 -2.05 6.41 -8.91
C PHE A 174 -1.19 5.40 -8.15
N PHE A 175 -1.22 5.47 -6.82
CA PHE A 175 -0.45 4.62 -5.93
C PHE A 175 1.04 4.49 -6.34
N PRO A 176 1.78 5.61 -6.46
CA PRO A 176 3.07 5.67 -7.15
C PRO A 176 4.16 4.79 -6.54
N LEU A 177 4.05 4.42 -5.27
CA LEU A 177 4.99 3.49 -4.61
C LEU A 177 4.73 2.01 -4.94
N GLY A 178 3.56 1.69 -5.52
CA GLY A 178 3.25 0.33 -5.95
C GLY A 178 3.08 -0.67 -4.80
N LEU A 179 2.95 -0.21 -3.56
CA LEU A 179 2.89 -1.04 -2.34
C LEU A 179 1.64 -1.93 -2.32
N PRO A 180 1.65 -3.05 -1.57
CA PRO A 180 0.48 -3.93 -1.47
C PRO A 180 -0.72 -3.21 -0.85
N ILE A 181 -1.89 -3.46 -1.43
CA ILE A 181 -3.18 -3.02 -0.94
C ILE A 181 -4.12 -4.22 -1.11
N ALA A 182 -4.86 -4.59 -0.09
CA ALA A 182 -5.96 -5.54 -0.19
C ALA A 182 -7.28 -4.85 0.12
N LEU A 183 -8.36 -5.31 -0.49
CA LEU A 183 -9.69 -4.75 -0.33
C LEU A 183 -10.73 -5.85 -0.45
N ASP A 184 -11.47 -6.08 0.62
CA ASP A 184 -12.69 -6.89 0.62
C ASP A 184 -13.91 -5.99 0.92
N THR A 185 -15.08 -6.59 1.13
CA THR A 185 -16.32 -5.87 1.41
C THR A 185 -16.37 -5.23 2.79
N GLU A 186 -15.51 -5.64 3.73
CA GLU A 186 -15.52 -5.18 5.12
C GLU A 186 -14.33 -4.28 5.45
N ARG A 187 -13.20 -4.47 4.77
CA ARG A 187 -11.95 -3.80 5.11
C ARG A 187 -11.02 -3.53 3.94
N ALA A 188 -10.23 -2.47 4.12
CA ALA A 188 -9.11 -2.12 3.27
C ALA A 188 -7.79 -2.22 4.06
N VAL A 189 -6.83 -3.00 3.55
CA VAL A 189 -5.51 -3.19 4.16
C VAL A 189 -4.45 -2.49 3.34
N PHE A 190 -3.76 -1.52 3.94
CA PHE A 190 -2.69 -0.76 3.30
C PHE A 190 -1.33 -1.13 3.90
N VAL A 191 -0.41 -1.59 3.06
CA VAL A 191 0.90 -2.06 3.50
C VAL A 191 1.98 -1.05 3.17
N TYR A 192 2.61 -0.46 4.19
CA TYR A 192 3.83 0.32 4.04
C TYR A 192 5.07 -0.54 4.25
N ALA A 193 5.75 -0.94 3.17
CA ALA A 193 7.05 -1.60 3.29
C ALA A 193 8.15 -0.57 3.60
N GLU A 194 8.76 -0.63 4.78
CA GLU A 194 9.84 0.26 5.23
C GLU A 194 11.19 -0.24 4.69
N PRO A 195 11.82 0.47 3.72
CA PRO A 195 13.07 0.00 3.12
C PRO A 195 14.30 0.16 4.03
N GLY A 196 14.14 0.73 5.23
CA GLY A 196 15.23 0.94 6.17
C GLY A 196 15.83 2.33 6.10
N TYR A 197 15.03 3.37 5.79
CA TYR A 197 15.48 4.75 5.94
C TYR A 197 15.92 5.04 7.37
N GLU A 198 16.63 6.12 7.62
CA GLU A 198 17.00 6.55 8.99
C GLU A 198 15.89 7.36 9.67
N THR A 199 15.03 8.02 8.88
CA THR A 199 13.95 8.88 9.37
C THR A 199 12.58 8.26 9.17
N ALA A 200 11.58 8.81 9.86
CA ALA A 200 10.17 8.42 9.71
C ALA A 200 9.41 9.26 8.67
N THR A 201 10.11 10.16 7.95
CA THR A 201 9.49 11.12 7.03
C THR A 201 8.75 10.44 5.89
N ALA A 202 9.31 9.34 5.36
CA ALA A 202 8.71 8.61 4.24
C ALA A 202 7.37 7.96 4.61
N ILE A 203 7.24 7.34 5.79
CA ILE A 203 5.98 6.76 6.26
C ILE A 203 4.95 7.85 6.58
N ARG A 204 5.37 8.97 7.17
CA ARG A 204 4.49 10.13 7.42
C ARG A 204 3.94 10.73 6.13
N SER A 205 4.81 10.98 5.15
CA SER A 205 4.41 11.51 3.84
C SER A 205 3.52 10.52 3.09
N TRP A 206 3.78 9.22 3.21
CA TRP A 206 2.93 8.19 2.63
C TRP A 206 1.52 8.22 3.25
N GLY A 207 1.41 8.21 4.59
CA GLY A 207 0.11 8.27 5.28
C GLY A 207 -0.66 9.54 4.94
N ALA A 208 -0.01 10.71 4.94
CA ALA A 208 -0.64 11.97 4.55
C ALA A 208 -1.25 11.92 3.14
N LYS A 209 -0.59 11.25 2.19
CA LYS A 209 -1.10 11.09 0.81
C LYS A 209 -2.25 10.10 0.66
N HIS A 210 -2.53 9.29 1.70
CA HIS A 210 -3.64 8.34 1.72
C HIS A 210 -4.81 8.83 2.58
N GLY A 211 -4.65 9.96 3.29
CA GLY A 211 -5.67 10.47 4.22
C GLY A 211 -7.04 10.65 3.57
N ASP A 212 -7.10 11.28 2.39
CA ASP A 212 -8.39 11.52 1.71
C ASP A 212 -9.07 10.22 1.28
N LEU A 213 -8.31 9.26 0.74
CA LEU A 213 -8.80 7.92 0.44
C LEU A 213 -9.30 7.20 1.70
N TRP A 214 -8.53 7.22 2.78
CA TRP A 214 -8.93 6.59 4.04
C TRP A 214 -10.21 7.22 4.59
N LYS A 215 -10.39 8.53 4.42
CA LYS A 215 -11.61 9.21 4.82
C LYS A 215 -12.79 8.71 3.99
N GLY A 216 -12.65 8.69 2.67
CA GLY A 216 -13.71 8.18 1.80
C GLY A 216 -14.10 6.73 2.11
N LEU A 217 -13.13 5.86 2.41
CA LEU A 217 -13.41 4.48 2.81
C LEU A 217 -14.09 4.38 4.19
N TRP A 218 -13.67 5.23 5.13
CA TRP A 218 -14.29 5.31 6.46
C TRP A 218 -15.75 5.76 6.38
N ASP A 219 -16.02 6.78 5.56
CA ASP A 219 -17.38 7.33 5.35
C ASP A 219 -18.30 6.27 4.71
N LEU A 220 -17.75 5.31 3.98
CA LEU A 220 -18.45 4.12 3.45
C LEU A 220 -18.59 2.98 4.46
N GLY A 221 -18.06 3.12 5.68
CA GLY A 221 -18.13 2.12 6.74
C GLY A 221 -17.12 0.97 6.62
N LEU A 222 -16.08 1.10 5.78
CA LEU A 222 -15.03 0.08 5.71
C LEU A 222 -14.02 0.23 6.85
N LYS A 223 -13.59 -0.89 7.39
CA LYS A 223 -12.48 -0.95 8.36
C LYS A 223 -11.16 -0.70 7.64
N ILE A 224 -10.34 0.19 8.19
CA ILE A 224 -9.05 0.51 7.58
C ILE A 224 -7.92 -0.02 8.44
N GLU A 225 -7.14 -0.92 7.86
CA GLU A 225 -5.96 -1.51 8.47
C GLU A 225 -4.69 -0.96 7.80
N VAL A 226 -3.76 -0.45 8.60
CA VAL A 226 -2.47 0.04 8.11
C VAL A 226 -1.32 -0.74 8.73
N VAL A 227 -0.54 -1.39 7.87
CA VAL A 227 0.55 -2.27 8.29
C VAL A 227 1.89 -1.71 7.85
N ALA A 228 2.77 -1.39 8.79
CA ALA A 228 4.16 -1.11 8.48
C ALA A 228 4.97 -2.41 8.50
N VAL A 229 5.51 -2.82 7.35
CA VAL A 229 6.32 -4.02 7.22
C VAL A 229 7.79 -3.63 7.29
N VAL A 230 8.49 -4.15 8.28
CA VAL A 230 9.88 -3.82 8.59
C VAL A 230 10.76 -5.05 8.51
N ARG A 231 12.07 -4.83 8.39
CA ARG A 231 13.07 -5.90 8.40
C ARG A 231 13.81 -5.98 9.73
N ARG A 232 14.08 -4.83 10.35
CA ARG A 232 14.94 -4.72 11.53
C ARG A 232 14.18 -4.16 12.72
N TRP A 233 14.60 -4.56 13.92
CA TRP A 233 14.02 -4.07 15.17
C TRP A 233 14.08 -2.53 15.33
N LYS A 234 15.15 -1.89 14.88
CA LYS A 234 15.27 -0.42 14.90
C LYS A 234 14.17 0.26 14.07
N GLU A 235 13.80 -0.33 12.93
CA GLU A 235 12.70 0.15 12.08
C GLU A 235 11.35 -0.10 12.76
N TYR A 236 11.22 -1.21 13.49
CA TYR A 236 10.01 -1.57 14.22
C TYR A 236 9.61 -0.49 15.22
N GLY A 237 10.52 -0.10 16.12
CA GLY A 237 10.22 0.91 17.13
C GLY A 237 9.90 2.29 16.54
N ARG A 238 10.49 2.63 15.39
CA ARG A 238 10.20 3.90 14.70
C ARG A 238 8.83 3.88 14.03
N THR A 239 8.55 2.85 13.25
CA THR A 239 7.29 2.72 12.52
C THR A 239 6.12 2.56 13.48
N SER A 240 6.27 1.76 14.53
CA SER A 240 5.27 1.62 15.60
C SER A 240 4.92 2.95 16.25
N ARG A 241 5.90 3.83 16.51
CA ARG A 241 5.64 5.18 17.03
C ARG A 241 4.87 6.05 16.03
N VAL A 242 5.14 5.95 14.74
CA VAL A 242 4.36 6.70 13.73
C VAL A 242 2.93 6.17 13.67
N LEU A 243 2.78 4.84 13.60
CA LEU A 243 1.48 4.17 13.52
C LEU A 243 0.64 4.42 14.77
N ALA A 244 1.21 4.35 15.98
CA ALA A 244 0.49 4.65 17.23
C ALA A 244 -0.08 6.07 17.28
N ASN A 245 0.47 7.01 16.50
CA ASN A 245 -0.11 8.35 16.37
C ASN A 245 -1.27 8.41 15.35
N TRP A 246 -1.46 7.36 14.55
CA TRP A 246 -2.57 7.22 13.60
C TRP A 246 -3.75 6.45 14.19
N SER A 247 -3.52 5.55 15.15
CA SER A 247 -4.59 4.77 15.81
C SER A 247 -5.29 5.49 16.97
N ARG A 248 -4.77 6.63 17.41
CA ARG A 248 -5.36 7.39 18.53
C ARG A 248 -6.47 8.30 18.05
N TYR A 249 -7.62 7.77 17.61
CA TYR A 249 -8.79 8.62 17.33
C TYR A 249 -10.10 8.16 17.95
N PRO A 250 -10.89 9.13 18.46
CA PRO A 250 -12.29 8.95 18.77
C PRO A 250 -13.21 9.11 17.54
N ARG A 251 -14.46 8.65 17.69
CA ARG A 251 -15.51 8.71 16.67
C ARG A 251 -15.96 10.17 16.42
N PRO A 252 -16.61 10.47 15.28
CA PRO A 252 -17.20 11.78 14.98
C PRO A 252 -18.15 12.36 16.06
N SER A 253 -18.64 11.53 16.98
CA SER A 253 -19.39 11.94 18.17
C SER A 253 -18.59 12.74 19.21
N GLU A 254 -17.29 12.96 19.00
CA GLU A 254 -16.38 13.60 19.96
C GLU A 254 -15.72 14.91 19.45
N ILE A 255 -16.36 15.64 18.53
CA ILE A 255 -16.17 17.11 18.54
C ILE A 255 -16.82 17.57 19.84
N ASP A 256 -16.02 18.11 20.76
CA ASP A 256 -16.55 18.64 22.02
C ASP A 256 -17.69 19.64 21.71
N GLU A 257 -18.79 19.52 22.46
CA GLU A 257 -20.03 20.28 22.20
C GLU A 257 -19.76 21.79 22.14
N GLU A 258 -18.77 22.26 22.91
CA GLU A 258 -18.29 23.63 22.97
C GLU A 258 -17.71 24.10 21.62
N THR A 259 -16.80 23.34 21.00
CA THR A 259 -16.25 23.68 19.67
C THR A 259 -17.34 23.69 18.59
N ARG A 260 -18.32 22.80 18.68
CA ARG A 260 -19.45 22.76 17.73
C ARG A 260 -20.38 23.96 17.93
N HIS A 261 -20.65 24.30 19.19
CA HIS A 261 -21.45 25.45 19.57
C HIS A 261 -20.80 26.76 19.11
N ASP A 262 -19.48 26.92 19.32
CA ASP A 262 -18.75 28.13 18.94
C ASP A 262 -18.69 28.33 17.41
N LEU A 263 -18.46 27.26 16.65
CA LEU A 263 -18.51 27.34 15.19
C LEU A 263 -19.90 27.72 14.69
N ALA A 264 -20.96 27.09 15.22
CA ALA A 264 -22.33 27.39 14.84
C ALA A 264 -22.72 28.82 15.23
N ARG A 265 -22.27 29.31 16.38
CA ARG A 265 -22.54 30.68 16.86
C ARG A 265 -21.88 31.72 15.96
N ILE A 266 -20.62 31.52 15.57
CA ILE A 266 -19.92 32.46 14.67
C ILE A 266 -20.58 32.45 13.27
N GLU A 267 -20.95 31.27 12.76
CA GLU A 267 -21.60 31.15 11.44
C GLU A 267 -22.97 31.85 11.41
N GLN A 268 -23.79 31.66 12.45
CA GLN A 268 -25.09 32.34 12.57
C GLN A 268 -24.93 33.85 12.71
N ALA A 269 -23.96 34.33 13.50
CA ALA A 269 -23.71 35.76 13.66
C ALA A 269 -23.26 36.43 12.35
N ILE A 270 -22.47 35.74 11.52
CA ILE A 270 -22.08 36.23 10.18
C ILE A 270 -23.29 36.30 9.25
N LEU A 271 -24.12 35.24 9.22
CA LEU A 271 -25.30 35.18 8.36
C LEU A 271 -26.37 36.21 8.74
N ALA A 272 -26.55 36.47 10.04
CA ALA A 272 -27.51 37.43 10.56
C ALA A 272 -26.99 38.88 10.59
N GLY A 273 -25.70 39.10 10.32
CA GLY A 273 -25.07 40.43 10.47
C GLY A 273 -25.04 40.93 11.92
N ASP A 274 -24.98 40.04 12.90
CA ASP A 274 -25.01 40.38 14.33
C ASP A 274 -23.65 40.94 14.78
N VAL A 275 -23.53 42.27 14.69
CA VAL A 275 -22.32 43.03 15.05
C VAL A 275 -21.93 42.82 16.52
N ARG A 276 -22.90 42.68 17.43
CA ARG A 276 -22.64 42.56 18.86
C ARG A 276 -21.96 41.23 19.18
N THR A 277 -22.48 40.12 18.63
CA THR A 277 -21.84 38.80 18.78
C THR A 277 -20.47 38.77 18.11
N LEU A 278 -20.28 39.45 16.97
CA LEU A 278 -18.97 39.52 16.31
C LEU A 278 -17.94 40.33 17.11
N GLU A 279 -18.36 41.39 17.82
CA GLU A 279 -17.49 42.19 18.69
C GLU A 279 -16.95 41.40 19.88
N GLU A 280 -17.71 40.42 20.41
CA GLU A 280 -17.23 39.50 21.47
C GLU A 280 -15.99 38.71 21.02
N TYR A 281 -15.84 38.45 19.72
CA TYR A 281 -14.67 37.81 19.12
C TYR A 281 -13.60 38.79 18.63
N GLY A 282 -13.76 40.10 18.88
CA GLY A 282 -12.85 41.16 18.40
C GLY A 282 -13.17 41.70 17.01
N GLY A 283 -14.43 41.55 16.56
CA GLY A 283 -14.93 41.99 15.25
C GLY A 283 -14.86 40.92 14.16
N LEU A 284 -15.48 41.18 13.02
CA LEU A 284 -15.66 40.21 11.91
C LEU A 284 -14.36 39.50 11.50
N ASN A 285 -13.27 40.24 11.32
CA ASN A 285 -11.98 39.67 10.91
C ASN A 285 -11.35 38.77 11.98
N ALA A 286 -11.55 39.08 13.25
CA ALA A 286 -11.06 38.27 14.36
C ALA A 286 -11.94 37.03 14.56
N ALA A 287 -13.27 37.16 14.41
CA ALA A 287 -14.22 36.04 14.38
C ALA A 287 -13.92 35.05 13.26
N LEU A 288 -13.65 35.52 12.03
CA LEU A 288 -13.23 34.67 10.91
C LEU A 288 -11.91 33.95 11.18
N LYS A 289 -10.91 34.65 11.74
CA LYS A 289 -9.64 34.03 12.14
C LYS A 289 -9.86 32.99 13.24
N HIS A 290 -10.77 33.25 14.18
CA HIS A 290 -11.12 32.35 15.26
C HIS A 290 -11.86 31.12 14.74
N ALA A 291 -12.85 31.27 13.85
CA ALA A 291 -13.52 30.18 13.15
C ALA A 291 -12.53 29.35 12.33
N ILE A 292 -11.65 29.99 11.55
CA ILE A 292 -10.58 29.30 10.83
C ILE A 292 -9.62 28.60 11.80
N ALA A 293 -9.33 29.16 12.97
CA ALA A 293 -8.48 28.54 13.99
C ALA A 293 -9.19 27.35 14.67
N LEU A 294 -10.49 27.45 14.94
CA LEU A 294 -11.35 26.39 15.49
C LEU A 294 -11.57 25.29 14.45
N GLU A 295 -11.84 25.62 13.20
CA GLU A 295 -11.87 24.68 12.08
C GLU A 295 -10.50 24.06 11.83
N ASN A 296 -9.41 24.81 11.94
CA ASN A 296 -8.06 24.24 11.82
C ASN A 296 -7.68 23.43 13.05
N ARG A 297 -8.16 23.77 14.24
CA ARG A 297 -7.99 22.98 15.47
C ARG A 297 -8.81 21.71 15.36
N ALA A 298 -10.05 21.80 14.88
CA ALA A 298 -10.94 20.71 14.53
C ALA A 298 -10.36 19.87 13.40
N ARG A 299 -9.77 20.43 12.34
CA ARG A 299 -9.08 19.72 11.24
C ARG A 299 -7.73 19.14 11.67
N ARG A 300 -7.00 19.77 12.60
CA ARG A 300 -5.82 19.18 13.24
C ARG A 300 -6.22 18.07 14.23
N ARG A 301 -7.40 18.19 14.85
CA ARG A 301 -8.11 17.22 15.70
C ARG A 301 -9.03 16.26 14.94
N ALA A 302 -9.19 16.37 13.63
CA ALA A 302 -9.97 15.51 12.73
C ALA A 302 -9.06 14.88 11.67
N GLY A 303 -7.86 15.41 11.49
CA GLY A 303 -6.87 14.97 10.52
C GLY A 303 -5.84 14.00 11.07
N ARG A 304 -6.11 13.24 12.14
CA ARG A 304 -5.10 12.30 12.69
C ARG A 304 -5.61 10.93 13.12
N GLY A 305 -6.61 10.33 12.48
CA GLY A 305 -6.81 8.88 12.61
C GLY A 305 -8.05 8.35 11.91
N LEU A 306 -7.83 7.73 10.75
CA LEU A 306 -8.87 7.11 9.90
C LEU A 306 -8.69 5.59 9.84
N THR A 307 -7.92 5.01 10.77
CA THR A 307 -7.42 3.63 10.66
C THR A 307 -7.79 2.87 11.92
N GLU A 308 -8.73 1.93 11.81
CA GLU A 308 -9.22 1.11 12.93
C GLU A 308 -8.14 0.21 13.53
N SER A 309 -7.20 -0.24 12.70
CA SER A 309 -6.08 -1.05 13.18
C SER A 309 -4.78 -0.60 12.53
N VAL A 310 -3.77 -0.38 13.36
CA VAL A 310 -2.41 -0.10 12.90
C VAL A 310 -1.47 -1.08 13.56
N LYS A 311 -0.62 -1.72 12.77
CA LYS A 311 0.36 -2.67 13.31
C LYS A 311 1.68 -2.58 12.57
N THR A 312 2.74 -2.86 13.29
CA THR A 312 4.05 -3.07 12.71
C THR A 312 4.29 -4.57 12.62
N TRP A 313 4.70 -5.05 11.46
CA TRP A 313 4.98 -6.45 11.20
C TRP A 313 6.44 -6.61 10.77
N SER A 314 7.16 -7.57 11.36
CA SER A 314 8.55 -7.87 11.01
C SER A 314 8.66 -9.08 10.10
N SER A 315 9.47 -8.97 9.06
CA SER A 315 9.82 -10.11 8.20
C SER A 315 10.94 -10.93 8.82
N ASP A 316 10.60 -12.08 9.40
CA ASP A 316 11.60 -13.02 9.92
C ASP A 316 12.48 -13.60 8.79
N ARG A 317 11.89 -13.84 7.62
CA ARG A 317 12.61 -14.37 6.44
C ARG A 317 13.68 -13.41 5.92
N LEU A 318 13.45 -12.10 6.05
CA LEU A 318 14.33 -11.07 5.51
C LEU A 318 15.18 -10.37 6.58
N ALA A 319 14.92 -10.62 7.86
CA ALA A 319 15.71 -10.09 8.99
C ALA A 319 17.21 -10.40 8.89
N GLY A 320 17.59 -11.34 8.02
CA GLY A 320 18.92 -11.92 7.95
C GLY A 320 18.98 -13.10 8.90
N ALA A 321 19.77 -14.11 8.56
CA ALA A 321 19.84 -15.32 9.35
C ALA A 321 20.29 -15.01 10.80
N ARG A 322 19.44 -15.33 11.79
CA ARG A 322 19.89 -16.34 12.74
C ARG A 322 20.04 -17.60 11.89
N ILE A 323 21.27 -18.02 11.71
CA ILE A 323 21.64 -19.18 10.91
C ILE A 323 20.86 -20.39 11.47
N TRP A 324 19.78 -20.78 10.78
CA TRP A 324 19.20 -22.12 10.94
C TRP A 324 20.01 -23.05 10.04
N TRP A 325 21.26 -23.27 10.42
CA TRP A 325 22.07 -24.41 10.01
C TRP A 325 22.71 -24.93 11.30
N GLU A 326 21.96 -25.72 12.06
CA GLU A 326 22.44 -26.69 13.06
C GLU A 326 21.21 -27.29 13.77
N SER A 327 20.77 -28.44 13.25
CA SER A 327 20.23 -29.63 13.94
C SER A 327 19.63 -30.55 12.89
#